data_AF-A0A7Y0SFL6-F1
#
_entry.id   AF-A0A7Y0SFL6-F1
#
_cell.length_a   1.000
_cell.length_b   1.000
_cell.length_c   1.000
_cell.angle_alpha   90.00
_cell.angle_beta   90.00
_cell.angle_gamma   90.00
#
_symmetry.space_group_name_H-M   'P 1'
#
loop_
_entity.id
_entity.type
_entity.pdbx_description
1 polymer ?
#
loop_
_entity_poly.entity_id
_entity_poly.type
_entity_poly.pdbx_seq_one_letter_code
_entity_poly.pdbx_strand_id
1 'polypeptide(L)'
;WQSDCSTLLPECQQTSRTCVEPGGTRTINGVPTYMSCWKYEKQYHCDTQDTCAELTECQENNRQCSLELEGVCISEQIVKTCAIEE
;
A
#
# COMPACT_ATOMS: atom_id res chain seq x y z
N TRP A 1 9.92 13.54 9.50
CA TRP A 1 8.48 13.41 9.74
C TRP A 1 7.82 13.33 8.37
N GLN A 2 7.26 12.19 8.00
CA GLN A 2 6.59 12.02 6.70
C GLN A 2 5.12 12.33 6.92
N SER A 3 4.64 13.46 6.40
CA SER A 3 3.26 13.91 6.57
C SER A 3 2.29 13.09 5.72
N ASP A 4 2.80 12.60 4.60
CA ASP A 4 2.06 11.90 3.57
C ASP A 4 2.92 10.79 2.99
N CYS A 5 2.27 9.67 2.67
CA CYS A 5 2.84 8.61 1.87
C CYS A 5 2.78 9.07 0.39
N SER A 6 3.56 10.09 0.04
CA SER A 6 3.59 10.71 -1.30
C SER A 6 4.11 9.78 -2.39
N THR A 7 4.59 8.59 -2.01
CA THR A 7 5.07 7.52 -2.87
C THR A 7 4.03 6.41 -3.10
N LEU A 8 2.81 6.54 -2.58
CA LEU A 8 1.72 5.59 -2.85
C LEU A 8 1.31 5.64 -4.33
N LEU A 9 0.94 4.48 -4.85
CA LEU A 9 0.43 4.34 -6.20
C LEU A 9 -0.92 5.07 -6.37
N PRO A 10 -1.23 5.59 -7.58
CA PRO A 10 -2.51 6.23 -7.88
C PRO A 10 -3.75 5.37 -7.61
N GLU A 11 -3.63 4.06 -7.78
CA GLU A 11 -4.69 3.06 -7.56
C GLU A 11 -4.95 2.75 -6.08
N CYS A 12 -4.09 3.21 -5.17
CA CYS A 12 -4.27 3.02 -3.74
C CYS A 12 -5.21 4.08 -3.14
N GLN A 13 -6.26 3.64 -2.46
CA GLN A 13 -7.20 4.50 -1.75
C GLN A 13 -7.05 4.36 -0.24
N GLN A 14 -7.14 5.48 0.49
CA GLN A 14 -7.12 5.46 1.95
C GLN A 14 -8.42 4.82 2.47
N THR A 15 -8.31 3.70 3.15
CA THR A 15 -9.45 2.97 3.72
C THR A 15 -9.73 3.38 5.16
N SER A 16 -8.72 3.80 5.90
CA SER A 16 -8.89 4.25 7.28
C SER A 16 -7.92 5.35 7.69
N ARG A 17 -8.34 6.14 8.68
CA ARG A 17 -7.52 7.14 9.36
C ARG A 17 -7.88 7.16 10.83
N THR A 18 -6.99 6.65 11.66
CA THR A 18 -7.21 6.46 13.09
C THR A 18 -6.26 7.35 13.89
N CYS A 19 -6.80 8.08 14.86
CA CYS A 19 -5.96 8.82 15.80
C CYS A 19 -5.29 7.83 16.76
N VAL A 20 -3.96 7.72 16.72
CA VAL A 20 -3.18 6.84 17.60
C VAL A 20 -2.47 7.60 18.71
N GLU A 21 -2.53 8.93 18.66
CA GLU A 21 -1.98 9.79 19.69
C GLU A 21 -2.94 10.94 19.99
N PRO A 22 -3.59 10.91 21.17
CA PRO A 22 -4.72 11.79 21.48
C PRO A 22 -4.36 13.27 21.42
N GLY A 23 -5.36 14.11 21.16
CA GLY A 23 -5.21 15.55 21.06
C GLY A 23 -4.81 16.24 22.35
N GLY A 24 -4.43 17.51 22.23
CA GLY A 24 -4.01 18.37 23.32
C GLY A 24 -3.05 19.46 22.88
N THR A 25 -2.68 20.33 23.82
CA THR A 25 -1.71 21.40 23.58
C THR A 25 -0.29 20.91 23.85
N ARG A 26 0.64 21.21 22.94
CA ARG A 26 2.08 21.00 23.14
C ARG A 26 2.84 22.26 22.81
N THR A 27 3.98 22.44 23.48
CA THR A 27 4.90 23.52 23.16
C THR A 27 5.84 23.06 22.05
N ILE A 28 5.68 23.62 20.85
CA ILE A 28 6.56 23.39 19.71
C ILE A 28 7.36 24.66 19.47
N ASN A 29 8.70 24.58 19.58
CA ASN A 29 9.59 25.74 19.44
C ASN A 29 9.19 26.93 20.34
N GLY A 30 8.72 26.67 21.55
CA GLY A 30 8.27 27.70 22.50
C GLY A 30 6.83 28.19 22.30
N VAL A 31 6.13 27.75 21.24
CA VAL A 31 4.76 28.17 20.95
C VAL A 31 3.75 27.07 21.38
N PRO A 32 2.76 27.38 22.23
CA PRO A 32 1.69 26.44 22.55
C PRO A 32 0.81 26.21 21.32
N THR A 33 0.80 24.98 20.83
CA THR A 33 0.06 24.55 19.65
C THR A 33 -0.95 23.48 20.05
N TYR A 34 -2.20 23.68 19.69
CA TYR A 34 -3.26 22.70 19.90
C TYR A 34 -3.46 21.85 18.64
N MET A 35 -3.58 20.53 18.82
CA MET A 35 -4.05 19.61 17.79
C MET A 35 -5.14 18.71 18.35
N SER A 36 -6.14 18.41 17.53
CA SER A 36 -7.19 17.43 17.85
C SER A 36 -6.64 16.00 17.95
N CYS A 37 -5.50 15.73 17.31
CA CYS A 37 -4.76 14.48 17.35
C CYS A 37 -3.33 14.73 16.89
N TRP A 38 -2.33 14.20 17.60
CA TRP A 38 -0.92 14.44 17.29
C TRP A 38 -0.34 13.46 16.27
N LYS A 39 -0.92 12.28 16.15
CA LYS A 39 -0.47 11.24 15.24
C LYS A 39 -1.64 10.42 14.73
N TYR A 40 -1.68 10.26 13.41
CA TYR A 40 -2.63 9.40 12.74
C TYR A 40 -1.92 8.19 12.18
N GLU A 41 -2.55 7.02 12.33
CA GLU A 41 -2.31 5.87 11.48
C GLU A 41 -3.27 5.94 10.30
N LYS A 42 -2.77 5.74 9.08
CA LYS A 42 -3.57 5.71 7.86
C LYS A 42 -3.38 4.32 7.23
N GLN A 43 -4.48 3.67 6.84
CA GLN A 43 -4.41 2.43 6.07
C GLN A 43 -4.86 2.72 4.64
N TYR A 44 -4.22 2.04 3.70
CA TYR A 44 -4.51 2.14 2.27
C TYR A 44 -4.75 0.75 1.71
N HIS A 45 -5.64 0.67 0.73
CA HIS A 45 -5.88 -0.53 -0.06
C HIS A 45 -5.71 -0.18 -1.53
N CYS A 46 -5.03 -1.05 -2.28
CA CYS A 46 -4.74 -0.85 -3.68
C CYS A 46 -5.44 -1.98 -4.45
N ASP A 47 -6.41 -1.62 -5.27
CA ASP A 47 -7.11 -2.57 -6.12
C ASP A 47 -6.38 -2.65 -7.47
N THR A 48 -5.76 -3.80 -7.75
CA THR A 48 -5.17 -4.10 -9.05
C THR A 48 -5.88 -5.31 -9.65
N GLN A 49 -6.07 -5.30 -10.97
CA GLN A 49 -6.72 -6.41 -11.65
C GLN A 49 -5.78 -7.63 -11.69
N ASP A 50 -6.25 -8.77 -11.17
CA ASP A 50 -5.53 -10.05 -11.32
C ASP A 50 -5.77 -10.62 -12.72
N THR A 51 -4.83 -10.36 -13.62
CA THR A 51 -4.85 -10.91 -14.98
C THR A 51 -4.41 -12.37 -15.06
N CYS A 52 -3.85 -12.93 -13.97
CA CYS A 52 -3.34 -14.30 -13.93
C CYS A 52 -4.43 -15.32 -13.56
N ALA A 53 -5.49 -14.89 -12.88
CA ALA A 53 -6.62 -15.73 -12.48
C ALA A 53 -7.34 -16.37 -13.66
N GLU A 54 -7.41 -15.69 -14.81
CA GLU A 54 -8.07 -16.19 -16.03
C GLU A 54 -7.27 -17.29 -16.74
N LEU A 55 -6.00 -17.50 -16.37
CA LEU A 55 -5.09 -18.48 -16.97
C LEU A 55 -4.99 -19.74 -16.11
N THR A 56 -6.12 -20.44 -15.90
CA THR A 56 -6.19 -21.65 -15.05
C THR A 56 -5.48 -22.86 -15.64
N GLU A 57 -5.49 -22.99 -16.97
CA GLU A 57 -4.91 -24.12 -17.71
C GLU A 57 -3.37 -24.03 -17.87
N CYS A 58 -2.76 -22.97 -17.36
CA CYS A 58 -1.34 -22.70 -17.52
C CYS A 58 -0.58 -22.92 -16.21
N GLN A 59 0.57 -23.59 -16.27
CA GLN A 59 1.40 -23.87 -15.09
C GLN A 59 2.25 -22.64 -14.73
N GLU A 60 2.24 -22.25 -13.45
CA GLU A 60 3.14 -21.23 -12.91
C GLU A 60 4.59 -21.75 -12.89
N ASN A 61 5.49 -20.98 -13.50
CA ASN A 61 6.93 -21.29 -13.57
C ASN A 61 7.77 -20.38 -12.71
N ASN A 62 7.37 -19.12 -12.58
CA ASN A 62 8.09 -18.13 -11.80
C ASN A 62 7.14 -17.10 -11.22
N ARG A 63 7.49 -16.61 -10.04
CA ARG A 63 6.81 -15.52 -9.33
C ARG A 63 7.86 -14.64 -8.72
N GLN A 64 7.76 -13.34 -8.99
CA GLN A 64 8.68 -12.36 -8.45
C GLN A 64 7.92 -11.08 -8.08
N CYS A 65 8.45 -10.34 -7.12
CA CYS A 65 7.94 -9.02 -6.83
C CYS A 65 8.28 -8.09 -8.00
N SER A 66 7.27 -7.47 -8.60
CA SER A 66 7.46 -6.48 -9.68
C SER A 66 7.52 -5.06 -9.13
N LEU A 67 6.90 -4.83 -7.97
CA LEU A 67 6.85 -3.53 -7.33
C LEU A 67 6.85 -3.64 -5.80
N GLU A 68 7.81 -2.95 -5.19
CA GLU A 68 7.94 -2.81 -3.75
C GLU A 68 7.70 -1.38 -3.31
N LEU A 69 7.02 -1.22 -2.17
CA LEU A 69 6.83 0.06 -1.50
C LEU A 69 7.28 -0.07 -0.05
N GLU A 70 8.29 0.71 0.34
CA GLU A 70 8.88 0.70 1.69
C GLU A 70 9.31 -0.72 2.15
N GLY A 71 9.79 -1.55 1.20
CA GLY A 71 10.23 -2.94 1.46
C GLY A 71 9.09 -3.97 1.55
N VAL A 72 7.85 -3.57 1.28
CA VAL A 72 6.71 -4.48 1.16
C VAL A 72 6.39 -4.70 -0.32
N CYS A 73 6.29 -5.95 -0.74
CA CYS A 73 5.85 -6.28 -2.10
C CYS A 73 4.36 -5.99 -2.25
N ILE A 74 4.00 -5.14 -3.21
CA ILE A 74 2.61 -4.71 -3.45
C ILE A 74 2.07 -5.11 -4.84
N SER A 75 2.93 -5.64 -5.71
CA SER A 75 2.53 -6.26 -6.98
C SER A 75 3.46 -7.41 -7.31
N GLU A 76 2.89 -8.49 -7.80
CA GLU A 76 3.61 -9.68 -8.24
C GLU A 76 3.56 -9.80 -9.76
N GLN A 77 4.67 -10.21 -10.36
CA GLN A 77 4.70 -10.68 -11.74
C GLN A 77 4.83 -12.20 -11.73
N ILE A 78 3.86 -12.85 -12.36
CA ILE A 78 3.79 -14.30 -12.48
C ILE A 78 4.01 -14.69 -13.94
N VAL A 79 4.93 -15.62 -14.19
CA VAL A 79 5.15 -16.21 -15.51
C VAL A 79 4.50 -17.59 -15.53
N LYS A 80 3.52 -17.76 -16.42
CA LYS A 80 2.85 -19.03 -16.68
C LYS A 80 3.21 -19.57 -18.07
N THR A 81 3.30 -20.88 -18.20
CA THR A 81 3.42 -21.56 -19.49
C THR A 81 2.20 -22.44 -19.73
N CYS A 82 1.56 -22.23 -20.87
CA CYS A 82 0.37 -22.96 -21.28
C CYS A 82 0.80 -24.06 -22.27
N ALA A 83 0.32 -25.28 -22.07
CA ALA A 83 0.38 -26.30 -23.12
C ALA A 83 -0.72 -25.95 -24.13
N ILE A 84 -0.34 -25.34 -25.25
CA ILE A 84 -1.22 -25.26 -26.42
C ILE A 84 -1.23 -26.67 -27.01
N GLU A 85 -2.35 -27.39 -26.89
CA GLU A 85 -2.60 -28.58 -27.70
C GLU A 85 -2.80 -28.10 -29.15
N GLU A 86 -1.94 -28.55 -30.07
CA GLU A 86 -2.03 -28.31 -31.52
C GLU A 86 -3.11 -29.18 -32.18
#